data_AF-A0A1G4SAC5-F1
#
_entry.id   AF-A0A1G4SAC5-F1
#
_cell.length_a   1.000
_cell.length_b   1.000
_cell.length_c   1.000
_cell.angle_alpha   90.00
_cell.angle_beta   90.00
_cell.angle_gamma   90.00
#
_symmetry.space_group_name_H-M   'P 1'
#
loop_
_entity.id
_entity.type
_entity.pdbx_description
1 polymer ?
#
loop_
_entity_poly.entity_id
_entity_poly.type
_entity_poly.pdbx_seq_one_letter_code
_entity_poly.pdbx_strand_id
1 'polypeptide(L)'
;MKRHLRSFVKNDEQEDLHRFRTGVKKLRALLILGDSAAEDVTLEKRFKPVRKIFKQAGEIRNAYINQELGKAVGENTDFIREQQQIMKITTRRFNADKDQHSAWLRKTRRSLLKRIRPISKHHLSLYYRQQLEIIATTIKPSPF
;
A
#
# COMPACT_ATOMS: atom_id res chain seq x y z
N MET A 1 0.01 0.18 -10.04
CA MET A 1 0.59 -0.99 -9.34
C MET A 1 1.23 -2.00 -10.31
N LYS A 2 0.49 -2.71 -11.16
CA LYS A 2 1.05 -3.72 -12.10
C LYS A 2 2.13 -3.16 -13.05
N ARG A 3 1.93 -1.94 -13.59
CA ARG A 3 2.93 -1.26 -14.44
C ARG A 3 4.26 -1.10 -13.71
N HIS A 4 4.23 -0.49 -12.52
CA HIS A 4 5.42 -0.24 -11.69
C HIS A 4 6.10 -1.54 -11.23
N LEU A 5 5.33 -2.59 -10.89
CA LEU A 5 5.93 -3.90 -10.61
C LEU A 5 6.71 -4.45 -11.80
N ARG A 6 6.12 -4.41 -13.01
CA ARG A 6 6.80 -4.88 -14.22
C ARG A 6 8.02 -4.04 -14.57
N SER A 7 7.93 -2.72 -14.39
CA SER A 7 9.01 -1.79 -14.64
C SER A 7 10.18 -2.03 -13.69
N PHE A 8 9.91 -2.15 -12.37
CA PHE A 8 10.91 -2.52 -11.39
C PHE A 8 11.56 -3.88 -11.69
N VAL A 9 10.76 -4.91 -12.00
CA VAL A 9 11.30 -6.24 -12.35
C VAL A 9 12.24 -6.19 -13.56
N LYS A 10 12.00 -5.27 -14.51
CA LYS A 10 12.77 -5.14 -15.74
C LYS A 10 14.03 -4.28 -15.55
N ASN A 11 13.91 -3.15 -14.85
CA ASN A 11 14.92 -2.11 -14.81
C ASN A 11 15.60 -1.94 -13.43
N ASP A 12 15.09 -2.62 -12.39
CA ASP A 12 15.52 -2.47 -10.98
C ASP A 12 15.41 -1.03 -10.44
N GLU A 13 14.53 -0.21 -11.04
CA GLU A 13 14.35 1.19 -10.69
C GLU A 13 13.63 1.36 -9.34
N GLN A 14 14.31 1.96 -8.38
CA GLN A 14 13.82 2.13 -7.01
C GLN A 14 12.58 3.01 -6.89
N GLU A 15 12.41 3.98 -7.80
CA GLU A 15 11.22 4.81 -7.86
C GLU A 15 9.99 3.99 -8.30
N ASP A 16 10.17 3.04 -9.21
CA ASP A 16 9.09 2.10 -9.58
C ASP A 16 8.75 1.16 -8.42
N LEU A 17 9.75 0.68 -7.67
CA LEU A 17 9.49 -0.10 -6.45
C LEU A 17 8.72 0.74 -5.42
N HIS A 18 9.09 2.01 -5.24
CA HIS A 18 8.40 2.93 -4.34
C HIS A 18 6.94 3.15 -4.75
N ARG A 19 6.69 3.48 -6.02
CA ARG A 19 5.33 3.65 -6.57
C ARG A 19 4.50 2.38 -6.47
N PHE A 20 5.12 1.23 -6.70
CA PHE A 20 4.48 -0.07 -6.48
C PHE A 20 4.08 -0.24 -5.01
N ARG A 21 5.02 -0.03 -4.07
CA ARG A 21 4.80 -0.16 -2.62
C ARG A 21 3.71 0.79 -2.12
N THR A 22 3.63 2.01 -2.62
CA THR A 22 2.53 2.94 -2.32
C THR A 22 1.18 2.37 -2.75
N GLY A 23 1.11 1.73 -3.92
CA GLY A 23 -0.09 1.00 -4.34
C GLY A 23 -0.45 -0.14 -3.38
N VAL A 24 0.53 -0.94 -2.96
CA VAL A 24 0.32 -2.04 -1.99
C VAL A 24 -0.12 -1.49 -0.63
N LYS A 25 0.44 -0.35 -0.19
CA LYS A 25 0.05 0.36 1.05
C LYS A 25 -1.42 0.78 1.01
N LYS A 26 -1.88 1.36 -0.10
CA LYS A 26 -3.30 1.71 -0.31
C LYS A 26 -4.21 0.48 -0.24
N LEU A 27 -3.81 -0.62 -0.90
CA LEU A 27 -4.57 -1.87 -0.84
C LEU A 27 -4.66 -2.43 0.59
N ARG A 28 -3.55 -2.39 1.33
CA ARG A 28 -3.50 -2.80 2.73
C ARG A 28 -4.41 -1.92 3.60
N ALA A 29 -4.40 -0.61 3.42
CA ALA A 29 -5.27 0.30 4.16
C ALA A 29 -6.76 0.00 3.91
N LEU A 30 -7.15 -0.26 2.65
CA LEU A 30 -8.52 -0.66 2.31
C LEU A 30 -8.93 -1.99 2.96
N LEU A 31 -8.00 -2.94 3.07
CA LEU A 31 -8.26 -4.17 3.79
C LEU A 31 -8.50 -3.89 5.28
N ILE A 32 -7.71 -3.00 5.92
CA ILE A 32 -7.87 -2.65 7.34
C ILE A 32 -9.21 -1.99 7.57
N LEU A 33 -9.58 -1.05 6.71
CA LEU A 33 -10.88 -0.38 6.77
C LEU A 33 -12.04 -1.38 6.60
N GLY A 34 -11.91 -2.31 5.66
CA GLY A 34 -12.93 -3.35 5.44
C GLY A 34 -13.05 -4.34 6.59
N ASP A 35 -11.97 -4.56 7.34
CA ASP A 35 -11.93 -5.41 8.54
C ASP A 35 -12.55 -4.70 9.75
N SER A 36 -12.24 -3.43 9.97
CA SER A 36 -12.87 -2.64 11.03
C SER A 36 -14.38 -2.49 10.87
N ALA A 37 -14.90 -2.66 9.65
CA ALA A 37 -16.31 -2.54 9.33
C ALA A 37 -17.06 -3.89 9.28
N ALA A 38 -16.38 -5.02 9.44
CA ALA A 38 -16.97 -6.35 9.30
C ALA A 38 -16.60 -7.25 10.48
N GLU A 39 -17.57 -7.96 11.06
CA GLU A 39 -17.36 -8.96 12.12
C GLU A 39 -16.74 -10.29 11.59
N ASP A 40 -16.07 -10.27 10.43
CA ASP A 40 -15.69 -11.46 9.66
C ASP A 40 -14.18 -11.77 9.72
N VAL A 41 -13.82 -12.78 10.52
CA VAL A 41 -12.46 -13.32 10.74
C VAL A 41 -11.76 -13.78 9.45
N THR A 42 -12.47 -13.97 8.33
CA THR A 42 -11.86 -14.44 7.07
C THR A 42 -10.99 -13.41 6.35
N LEU A 43 -10.99 -12.15 6.78
CA LEU A 43 -10.19 -11.07 6.20
C LEU A 43 -8.69 -11.22 6.52
N GLU A 44 -8.33 -11.62 7.74
CA GLU A 44 -6.93 -11.77 8.17
C GLU A 44 -6.11 -12.71 7.26
N LYS A 45 -6.71 -13.81 6.80
CA LYS A 45 -6.07 -14.73 5.84
C LYS A 45 -5.83 -14.06 4.48
N ARG A 46 -6.71 -13.16 4.04
CA ARG A 46 -6.57 -12.39 2.78
C ARG A 46 -5.53 -11.28 2.88
N PHE A 47 -5.20 -10.83 4.09
CA PHE A 47 -4.09 -9.91 4.33
C PHE A 47 -2.73 -10.55 4.12
N LYS A 48 -2.57 -11.85 4.42
CA LYS A 48 -1.25 -12.52 4.41
C LYS A 48 -0.47 -12.28 3.10
N PRO A 49 -1.05 -12.45 1.89
CA PRO A 49 -0.34 -12.19 0.64
C PRO A 49 0.09 -10.72 0.49
N VAL A 50 -0.80 -9.77 0.80
CA VAL A 50 -0.50 -8.32 0.68
C VAL A 50 0.57 -7.91 1.68
N ARG A 51 0.50 -8.43 2.91
CA ARG A 51 1.49 -8.21 3.96
C ARG A 51 2.85 -8.77 3.58
N LYS A 52 2.91 -9.97 3.00
CA LYS A 52 4.14 -10.60 2.49
C LYS A 52 4.78 -9.71 1.42
N ILE A 53 4.02 -9.31 0.40
CA ILE A 53 4.50 -8.44 -0.69
C ILE A 53 5.01 -7.11 -0.13
N PHE A 54 4.25 -6.49 0.78
CA PHE A 54 4.63 -5.22 1.39
C PHE A 54 5.92 -5.34 2.21
N LYS A 55 6.11 -6.44 2.95
CA LYS A 55 7.33 -6.71 3.71
C LYS A 55 8.53 -6.87 2.79
N GLN A 56 8.45 -7.75 1.79
CA GLN A 56 9.55 -7.99 0.84
C GLN A 56 9.97 -6.71 0.09
N ALA A 57 9.00 -5.96 -0.45
CA ALA A 57 9.30 -4.68 -1.10
C ALA A 57 9.83 -3.61 -0.12
N GLY A 58 9.50 -3.73 1.16
CA GLY A 58 10.03 -2.88 2.23
C GLY A 58 11.48 -3.18 2.55
N GLU A 59 11.85 -4.45 2.61
CA GLU A 59 13.24 -4.88 2.85
C GLU A 59 14.18 -4.33 1.77
N ILE A 60 13.81 -4.46 0.49
CA ILE A 60 14.58 -3.89 -0.64
C ILE A 60 14.71 -2.38 -0.48
N ARG A 61 13.60 -1.68 -0.22
CA ARG A 61 13.60 -0.21 -0.11
C ARG A 61 14.38 0.28 1.09
N ASN A 62 14.34 -0.45 2.21
CA ASN A 62 15.11 -0.11 3.40
C ASN A 62 16.61 -0.27 3.14
N ALA A 63 17.03 -1.36 2.51
CA ALA A 63 18.43 -1.55 2.13
C ALA A 63 18.92 -0.43 1.19
N TYR A 64 18.10 -0.04 0.21
CA TYR A 64 18.39 1.10 -0.64
C TYR A 64 18.52 2.42 0.14
N ILE A 65 17.56 2.74 1.02
CA ILE A 65 17.61 3.98 1.81
C ILE A 65 18.82 3.99 2.73
N ASN A 66 19.10 2.87 3.41
CA ASN A 66 20.26 2.72 4.29
C ASN A 66 21.57 2.92 3.52
N GLN A 67 21.66 2.37 2.30
CA GLN A 67 22.81 2.57 1.43
C GLN A 67 22.99 4.05 1.06
N GLU A 68 21.92 4.74 0.66
CA GLU A 68 22.00 6.16 0.28
C GLU A 68 22.32 7.06 1.48
N LEU A 69 21.74 6.79 2.65
CA LEU A 69 22.05 7.50 3.90
C LEU A 69 23.49 7.25 4.33
N GLY A 70 23.95 5.99 4.30
CA GLY A 70 25.32 5.65 4.64
C GLY A 70 26.34 6.38 3.76
N LYS A 71 26.08 6.46 2.45
CA LYS A 71 26.92 7.26 1.54
C LYS A 71 26.91 8.75 1.91
N ALA A 72 25.76 9.31 2.26
CA ALA A 72 25.61 10.72 2.57
C ALA A 72 26.33 11.12 3.87
N VAL A 73 26.40 10.23 4.86
CA VAL A 73 27.05 10.50 6.15
C VAL A 73 28.49 9.99 6.24
N GLY A 74 29.02 9.38 5.18
CA GLY A 74 30.40 8.88 5.14
C GLY A 74 30.62 7.57 5.89
N GLU A 75 29.62 6.69 5.96
CA GLU A 75 29.73 5.36 6.58
C GLU A 75 30.77 4.46 5.92
N ASN A 76 31.22 3.43 6.65
CA ASN A 76 32.20 2.48 6.15
C ASN A 76 31.66 1.72 4.91
N THR A 77 32.57 1.51 3.94
CA THR A 77 32.41 0.65 2.76
C THR A 77 31.83 -0.73 3.07
N ASP A 78 32.14 -1.32 4.23
CA ASP A 78 31.59 -2.62 4.63
C ASP A 78 30.07 -2.60 4.83
N PHE A 79 29.55 -1.56 5.51
CA PHE A 79 28.11 -1.36 5.69
C PHE A 79 27.41 -1.17 4.35
N ILE A 80 27.99 -0.35 3.47
CA ILE A 80 27.45 -0.13 2.11
C ILE A 80 27.39 -1.44 1.31
N ARG A 81 28.45 -2.25 1.40
CA ARG A 81 28.52 -3.56 0.72
C ARG A 81 27.46 -4.52 1.27
N GLU A 82 27.25 -4.53 2.58
CA GLU A 82 26.20 -5.33 3.21
C GLU A 82 24.80 -4.93 2.70
N GLN A 83 24.49 -3.63 2.68
CA GLN A 83 23.19 -3.14 2.18
C GLN A 83 22.98 -3.51 0.69
N GLN A 84 24.03 -3.43 -0.13
CA GLN A 84 23.98 -3.87 -1.53
C GLN A 84 23.69 -5.36 -1.67
N GLN A 85 24.31 -6.21 -0.83
CA GLN A 85 24.06 -7.65 -0.83
C GLN A 85 22.62 -7.97 -0.40
N ILE A 86 22.14 -7.33 0.67
CA ILE A 86 20.74 -7.47 1.12
C ILE A 86 19.79 -7.08 -0.02
N MET A 87 20.00 -5.92 -0.64
CA MET A 87 19.18 -5.44 -1.75
C MET A 87 19.17 -6.44 -2.93
N LYS A 88 20.34 -6.97 -3.32
CA LYS A 88 20.46 -7.93 -4.42
C LYS A 88 19.73 -9.25 -4.13
N ILE A 89 19.91 -9.81 -2.93
CA ILE A 89 19.29 -11.08 -2.53
C ILE A 89 17.76 -10.93 -2.43
N THR A 90 17.31 -9.87 -1.74
CA THR A 90 15.88 -9.61 -1.56
C THR A 90 15.17 -9.31 -2.88
N THR A 91 15.81 -8.55 -3.78
CA THR A 91 15.30 -8.27 -5.13
C THR A 91 15.17 -9.54 -5.96
N ARG A 92 16.18 -10.42 -5.95
CA ARG A 92 16.09 -11.72 -6.64
C ARG A 92 14.93 -12.56 -6.14
N ARG A 93 14.77 -12.67 -4.82
CA ARG A 93 13.65 -13.40 -4.21
C ARG A 93 12.30 -12.79 -4.56
N PHE A 94 12.20 -11.47 -4.53
CA PHE A 94 10.98 -10.75 -4.89
C PHE A 94 10.61 -10.93 -6.37
N ASN A 95 11.61 -10.91 -7.26
CA ASN A 95 11.42 -11.10 -8.69
C ASN A 95 11.06 -12.55 -9.05
N ALA A 96 11.54 -13.54 -8.28
CA ALA A 96 11.12 -14.93 -8.42
C ALA A 96 9.62 -15.11 -8.14
N ASP A 97 9.06 -14.37 -7.20
CA ASP A 97 7.64 -14.41 -6.83
C ASP A 97 6.77 -13.44 -7.67
N LYS A 98 7.29 -12.76 -8.72
CA LYS A 98 6.61 -11.64 -9.41
C LYS A 98 5.20 -11.96 -9.95
N ASP A 99 5.03 -13.15 -10.51
CA ASP A 99 3.77 -13.57 -11.12
C ASP A 99 2.76 -13.93 -10.04
N GLN A 100 3.24 -14.58 -8.97
CA GLN A 100 2.46 -14.85 -7.77
C GLN A 100 2.02 -13.55 -7.09
N HIS A 101 2.91 -12.56 -6.96
CA HIS A 101 2.59 -11.24 -6.44
C HIS A 101 1.48 -10.57 -7.25
N SER A 102 1.61 -10.58 -8.59
CA SER A 102 0.60 -10.03 -9.49
C SER A 102 -0.75 -10.74 -9.35
N ALA A 103 -0.74 -12.07 -9.27
CA ALA A 103 -1.94 -12.89 -9.11
C ALA A 103 -2.65 -12.61 -7.77
N TRP A 104 -1.90 -12.56 -6.67
CA TRP A 104 -2.42 -12.25 -5.34
C TRP A 104 -3.02 -10.85 -5.27
N LEU A 105 -2.30 -9.83 -5.74
CA LEU A 105 -2.82 -8.46 -5.76
C LEU A 105 -4.10 -8.34 -6.58
N ARG A 106 -4.17 -9.03 -7.72
CA ARG A 106 -5.39 -9.07 -8.55
C ARG A 106 -6.55 -9.75 -7.82
N LYS A 107 -6.31 -10.90 -7.18
CA LYS A 107 -7.33 -11.64 -6.43
C LYS A 107 -7.85 -10.83 -5.25
N THR A 108 -6.96 -10.22 -4.48
CA THR A 108 -7.33 -9.35 -3.35
C THR A 108 -8.12 -8.14 -3.82
N ARG A 109 -7.68 -7.43 -4.87
CA ARG A 109 -8.42 -6.29 -5.42
C ARG A 109 -9.83 -6.69 -5.86
N ARG A 110 -9.99 -7.78 -6.60
CA ARG A 110 -11.31 -8.26 -7.04
C ARG A 110 -12.19 -8.62 -5.84
N SER A 111 -11.62 -9.26 -4.82
CA SER A 111 -12.35 -9.61 -3.61
C SER A 111 -12.84 -8.37 -2.86
N LEU A 112 -12.02 -7.34 -2.74
CA LEU A 112 -12.38 -6.09 -2.09
C LEU A 112 -13.48 -5.36 -2.85
N LEU A 113 -13.34 -5.23 -4.17
CA LEU A 113 -14.33 -4.55 -5.00
C LEU A 113 -15.71 -5.23 -4.98
N LYS A 114 -15.77 -6.55 -4.74
CA LYS A 114 -17.04 -7.25 -4.55
C LYS A 114 -17.72 -6.94 -3.22
N ARG A 115 -16.94 -6.57 -2.19
CA ARG A 115 -17.45 -6.24 -0.84
C ARG A 115 -17.84 -4.78 -0.72
N ILE A 116 -17.09 -3.89 -1.38
CA ILE A 116 -17.41 -2.46 -1.43
C ILE A 116 -18.60 -2.29 -2.36
N ARG A 117 -19.82 -2.18 -1.80
CA ARG A 117 -21.01 -1.87 -2.58
C ARG A 117 -20.84 -0.47 -3.20
N PRO A 118 -21.23 -0.27 -4.47
CA PRO A 118 -21.26 1.07 -5.03
C PRO A 118 -22.22 1.92 -4.21
N ILE A 119 -21.74 3.07 -3.73
CA ILE A 119 -22.60 4.05 -3.06
C ILE A 119 -23.38 4.77 -4.15
N SER A 120 -24.71 4.67 -4.12
CA SER A 120 -25.57 5.37 -5.09
C SER A 120 -25.38 6.88 -4.95
N LYS A 121 -25.53 7.64 -6.05
CA LYS A 121 -25.54 9.11 -6.01
C LYS A 121 -26.54 9.65 -4.99
N HIS A 122 -27.70 9.02 -4.85
CA HIS A 122 -28.74 9.42 -3.89
C HIS A 122 -28.24 9.40 -2.44
N HIS A 123 -27.65 8.29 -1.99
CA HIS A 123 -27.04 8.18 -0.65
C HIS A 123 -25.95 9.23 -0.42
N LEU A 124 -25.10 9.52 -1.43
CA LEU A 124 -24.11 10.60 -1.32
C LEU A 124 -24.78 11.97 -1.15
N SER A 125 -25.78 12.27 -1.97
CA SER A 125 -26.53 13.53 -1.89
C SER A 125 -27.22 13.70 -0.54
N LEU A 126 -27.84 12.65 0.00
CA LEU A 126 -28.45 12.67 1.32
C LEU A 126 -27.40 12.94 2.42
N TYR A 127 -26.29 12.21 2.40
CA TYR A 127 -25.20 12.40 3.37
C TYR A 127 -24.69 13.84 3.36
N TYR A 128 -24.34 14.38 2.19
CA TYR A 128 -23.83 15.76 2.10
C TYR A 128 -24.87 16.80 2.48
N ARG A 129 -26.15 16.59 2.13
CA ARG A 129 -27.23 17.48 2.57
C ARG A 129 -27.33 17.51 4.09
N GLN A 130 -27.31 16.35 4.74
CA GLN A 130 -27.37 16.26 6.20
C GLN A 130 -26.15 16.93 6.86
N GLN A 131 -24.94 16.73 6.32
CA GLN A 131 -23.74 17.41 6.83
C GLN A 131 -23.83 18.93 6.68
N LEU A 132 -24.32 19.43 5.54
CA LEU A 132 -24.52 20.87 5.33
C LEU A 132 -25.57 21.46 6.27
N GLU A 133 -26.66 20.73 6.54
CA GLU A 133 -27.67 21.14 7.53
C GLU A 133 -27.08 21.22 8.94
N ILE A 134 -26.30 20.22 9.36
CA ILE A 134 -25.59 20.24 10.66
C ILE A 134 -24.68 21.46 10.74
N ILE A 135 -23.81 21.67 9.74
CA ILE A 135 -22.90 22.82 9.69
C ILE A 135 -23.68 24.14 9.74
N ALA A 136 -24.77 24.25 8.97
CA ALA A 136 -25.61 25.45 8.98
C ALA A 136 -26.25 25.71 10.35
N THR A 137 -26.68 24.67 11.07
CA THR A 137 -27.20 24.81 12.44
C THR A 137 -26.12 25.19 13.45
N THR A 138 -24.89 24.70 13.29
CA THR A 138 -23.76 25.05 14.17
C THR A 138 -23.25 26.47 13.92
N ILE A 139 -23.34 26.99 12.69
CA ILE A 139 -22.87 28.34 12.33
C ILE A 139 -23.94 29.42 12.58
N LYS A 140 -25.22 29.06 12.74
CA LYS A 140 -26.25 30.04 13.10
C LYS A 140 -25.90 30.70 14.45
N PRO A 141 -25.62 32.01 14.49
CA PRO A 141 -25.32 32.69 15.74
C PRO A 141 -26.54 32.62 16.65
N SER A 142 -26.30 32.31 17.93
CA SER A 142 -27.33 32.36 18.97
C SER A 142 -28.02 33.71 18.94
N PRO A 143 -29.37 33.78 18.95
CA PRO A 143 -30.05 35.05 19.13
C PRO A 143 -29.72 35.54 20.54
N PHE A 144 -28.93 36.60 20.62
CA PHE A 144 -28.86 37.46 21.81
C PHE A 144 -30.11 38.34 21.84
#